data_AF-A0A2V5S7A0-F1
#
_entry.id   AF-A0A2V5S7A0-F1
#
_cell.length_a   1.000
_cell.length_b   1.000
_cell.length_c   1.000
_cell.angle_alpha   90.00
_cell.angle_beta   90.00
_cell.angle_gamma   90.00
#
_symmetry.space_group_name_H-M   'P 1'
#
loop_
_entity.id
_entity.type
_entity.pdbx_description
1 polymer ?
#
loop_
_entity_poly.entity_id
_entity_poly.type
_entity_poly.pdbx_seq_one_letter_code
_entity_poly.pdbx_strand_id
1 'polypeptide(L)' 'KARREKEKRLHELEMKIAALEGQQKELAAALEDPTAYEPGGRATAINRDLSSLADDLARLTAEWENATALVAP' A
#
# COMPACT_ATOMS: atom_id res chain seq x y z
N LYS A 1 -22.43 -8.85 -17.24
CA LYS A 1 -20.97 -8.93 -17.47
C LYS A 1 -20.24 -7.75 -16.81
N ALA A 2 -20.57 -6.50 -17.16
CA ALA A 2 -19.97 -5.29 -16.61
C ALA A 2 -19.94 -5.19 -15.06
N ARG A 3 -21.03 -5.55 -14.36
CA ARG A 3 -21.05 -5.55 -12.89
C ARG A 3 -20.01 -6.47 -12.26
N ARG A 4 -19.90 -7.71 -12.77
CA ARG A 4 -18.91 -8.70 -12.28
C ARG A 4 -17.48 -8.25 -12.54
N GLU A 5 -17.23 -7.56 -13.66
CA GLU A 5 -15.91 -7.01 -13.96
C GLU A 5 -15.54 -5.87 -13.00
N LYS A 6 -16.50 -5.00 -12.64
CA LYS A 6 -16.31 -3.96 -11.62
C LYS A 6 -16.04 -4.55 -10.23
N GLU A 7 -16.83 -5.53 -9.81
CA GLU A 7 -16.65 -6.23 -8.53
C GLU A 7 -15.28 -6.93 -8.46
N LYS A 8 -14.85 -7.58 -9.56
CA LYS A 8 -13.51 -8.16 -9.65
C LYS A 8 -12.41 -7.11 -9.51
N ARG A 9 -12.54 -5.96 -10.18
CA ARG A 9 -11.57 -4.87 -10.09
C ARG A 9 -11.48 -4.30 -8.68
N LEU A 10 -12.60 -4.12 -7.99
CA LEU A 10 -12.63 -3.69 -6.59
C LEU A 10 -11.86 -4.67 -5.70
N HIS A 11 -12.15 -5.96 -5.82
CA HIS A 11 -11.45 -6.98 -5.05
C HIS A 11 -9.94 -7.01 -5.34
N GLU A 12 -9.53 -6.87 -6.61
CA GLU A 12 -8.12 -6.78 -6.98
C GLU A 12 -7.42 -5.54 -6.37
N LEU A 13 -8.13 -4.41 -6.26
CA LEU A 13 -7.59 -3.20 -5.62
C LEU A 13 -7.47 -3.38 -4.11
N GLU A 14 -8.50 -3.92 -3.46
CA GLU A 14 -8.50 -4.21 -2.02
C GLU A 14 -7.35 -5.14 -1.62
N MET A 15 -7.14 -6.22 -2.38
CA MET A 15 -6.05 -7.16 -2.12
C MET A 15 -4.67 -6.50 -2.27
N LYS A 16 -4.50 -5.60 -3.24
CA LYS A 16 -3.24 -4.86 -3.42
C LYS A 16 -3.01 -3.85 -2.29
N ILE A 17 -4.04 -3.11 -1.90
CA ILE A 17 -3.97 -2.15 -0.79
C ILE A 17 -3.59 -2.91 0.50
N ALA A 18 -4.29 -3.99 0.82
CA ALA A 18 -4.00 -4.80 2.01
C ALA A 18 -2.57 -5.36 2.02
N ALA A 19 -2.06 -5.80 0.86
CA ALA A 19 -0.68 -6.28 0.75
C ALA A 19 0.34 -5.15 1.01
N LEU A 20 0.13 -3.96 0.46
CA LEU A 20 1.00 -2.81 0.69
C LEU A 20 0.91 -2.31 2.13
N GLU A 21 -0.27 -2.27 2.75
CA GLU A 21 -0.41 -1.95 4.17
C GLU A 21 0.33 -2.96 5.07
N GLY A 22 0.34 -4.24 4.69
CA GLY A 22 1.15 -5.27 5.34
C GLY A 22 2.65 -4.94 5.26
N GLN A 23 3.15 -4.65 4.06
CA GLN A 23 4.55 -4.26 3.85
C GLN A 23 4.92 -2.97 4.61
N GLN A 24 4.00 -1.99 4.67
CA GLN A 24 4.21 -0.75 5.42
C GLN A 24 4.44 -1.04 6.89
N LYS A 25 3.64 -1.93 7.49
CA LYS A 25 3.78 -2.34 8.89
C LYS A 25 5.10 -3.05 9.15
N GLU A 26 5.51 -3.95 8.27
CA GLU A 26 6.79 -4.66 8.38
C GLU A 26 7.99 -3.70 8.31
N LEU A 27 7.96 -2.75 7.38
CA LEU A 27 9.00 -1.73 7.23
C LEU A 27 9.02 -0.76 8.42
N ALA A 28 7.87 -0.34 8.92
CA ALA A 28 7.77 0.49 10.12
C ALA A 28 8.33 -0.24 11.35
N ALA A 29 7.98 -1.52 11.55
CA ALA A 29 8.55 -2.34 12.62
C ALA A 29 10.08 -2.49 12.48
N ALA A 30 10.60 -2.59 11.26
CA ALA A 30 12.04 -2.64 11.02
C ALA A 30 12.78 -1.34 11.39
N LEU A 31 12.09 -0.19 11.45
CA LEU A 31 12.62 1.08 11.94
C LEU A 31 12.60 1.21 13.47
N GLU A 32 11.90 0.31 14.18
CA GLU A 32 11.91 0.26 15.65
C GLU A 32 13.21 -0.37 16.18
N ASP A 33 13.95 -1.09 15.33
CA ASP A 33 15.26 -1.66 15.64
C ASP A 33 16.35 -0.56 15.62
N PRO A 34 17.04 -0.29 16.75
CA PRO A 34 18.11 0.71 16.81
C PRO A 34 19.25 0.45 15.82
N THR A 35 19.51 -0.82 15.47
CA THR A 35 20.57 -1.19 14.51
C THR A 35 20.29 -0.67 13.10
N ALA A 36 19.03 -0.33 12.78
CA ALA A 36 18.68 0.30 11.52
C ALA A 36 19.38 1.67 11.33
N TYR A 37 19.74 2.34 12.42
CA TYR A 37 20.36 3.69 12.43
C TYR A 37 21.88 3.68 12.63
N GLU A 38 22.49 2.52 12.83
CA GLU A 38 23.94 2.41 12.94
C GLU A 38 24.64 2.78 11.62
N PRO A 39 25.95 3.11 11.64
CA PRO A 39 26.72 3.31 10.42
C PRO A 39 26.63 2.08 9.49
N GLY A 40 26.11 2.27 8.27
CA GLY A 40 25.83 1.17 7.33
C GLY A 40 24.48 0.47 7.55
N GLY A 41 23.68 0.94 8.51
CA GLY A 41 22.31 0.52 8.76
C GLY A 41 21.35 0.87 7.62
N ARG A 42 20.15 0.29 7.69
CA ARG A 42 19.16 0.29 6.59
C ARG A 42 18.07 1.36 6.70
N ALA A 43 18.10 2.24 7.71
CA ALA A 43 17.03 3.22 7.94
C ALA A 43 16.77 4.12 6.71
N THR A 44 17.80 4.56 6.00
CA THR A 44 17.61 5.40 4.80
C THR A 44 16.94 4.63 3.66
N ALA A 45 17.30 3.35 3.47
CA ALA A 45 16.67 2.51 2.47
C ALA A 45 15.20 2.23 2.83
N ILE A 46 14.93 1.85 4.08
CA ILE A 46 13.57 1.60 4.58
C ILE A 46 12.69 2.85 4.42
N ASN A 47 13.19 4.05 4.76
CA ASN A 47 12.43 5.29 4.61
C ASN A 47 12.10 5.62 3.14
N ARG A 48 13.02 5.33 2.21
CA ARG A 48 12.74 5.49 0.77
C ARG A 48 11.67 4.50 0.31
N ASP A 49 11.76 3.25 0.76
CA ASP A 49 10.80 2.21 0.40
C ASP A 49 9.42 2.52 0.99
N LEU A 50 9.34 3.00 2.24
CA LEU A 50 8.11 3.52 2.86
C LEU A 50 7.51 4.70 2.09
N SER A 51 8.35 5.61 1.59
CA SER A 51 7.88 6.77 0.80
C SER A 51 7.26 6.30 -0.52
N SER A 52 7.94 5.41 -1.24
CA SER A 52 7.41 4.81 -2.48
C SER A 52 6.09 4.06 -2.23
N LEU A 53 6.03 3.31 -1.12
CA LEU A 53 4.84 2.57 -0.74
C LEU A 53 3.67 3.51 -0.41
N ALA A 54 3.93 4.62 0.28
CA ALA A 54 2.92 5.62 0.59
C ALA A 54 2.33 6.25 -0.68
N ASP A 55 3.15 6.55 -1.69
CA ASP A 55 2.69 7.04 -2.99
C ASP A 55 1.80 6.00 -3.71
N ASP A 56 2.18 4.73 -3.67
CA ASP A 56 1.40 3.64 -4.25
C ASP A 56 0.07 3.41 -3.53
N LEU A 57 0.07 3.46 -2.19
CA LEU A 57 -1.15 3.38 -1.38
C LEU A 57 -2.10 4.53 -1.71
N ALA A 58 -1.60 5.76 -1.75
CA ALA A 58 -2.43 6.92 -2.09
C ALA A 58 -3.08 6.77 -3.46
N ARG A 59 -2.30 6.34 -4.47
CA ARG A 59 -2.81 6.09 -5.82
C ARG A 59 -3.86 4.99 -5.85
N LEU A 60 -3.58 3.83 -5.24
CA LEU A 60 -4.49 2.68 -5.28
C LEU A 60 -5.77 2.92 -4.49
N THR A 61 -5.68 3.63 -3.36
CA THR A 61 -6.86 4.05 -2.59
C THR A 61 -7.73 4.99 -3.41
N ALA A 62 -7.16 5.98 -4.09
CA ALA A 62 -7.91 6.85 -5.00
C ALA A 62 -8.55 6.06 -6.16
N GLU A 63 -7.86 5.07 -6.72
CA GLU A 63 -8.44 4.17 -7.73
C GLU A 63 -9.61 3.36 -7.17
N TRP A 64 -9.51 2.86 -5.94
CA TRP A 64 -10.56 2.09 -5.26
C TRP A 64 -11.78 2.95 -4.93
N GLU A 65 -11.58 4.17 -4.43
CA GLU A 65 -12.66 5.13 -4.16
C GLU A 65 -13.45 5.44 -5.44
N ASN A 66 -12.73 5.73 -6.54
CA ASN A 66 -13.34 5.97 -7.84
C ASN A 66 -14.11 4.75 -8.36
N ALA A 67 -13.53 3.55 -8.24
CA ALA A 67 -14.18 2.31 -8.66
C ALA A 67 -15.44 2.03 -7.83
N THR A 68 -15.42 2.34 -6.53
CA THR A 68 -16.54 2.15 -5.61
C THR A 68 -17.69 3.11 -5.93
N ALA A 69 -17.38 4.38 -6.21
CA ALA A 69 -18.37 5.37 -6.63
C ALA A 69 -19.11 4.95 -7.92
N LEU A 70 -18.44 4.24 -8.83
CA LEU A 70 -19.02 3.72 -10.08
C LEU A 70 -19.87 2.45 -9.91
N VAL A 71 -19.91 1.88 -8.71
CA VAL A 71 -20.69 0.68 -8.33
C VAL A 71 -21.80 1.02 -7.33
N ALA A 72 -21.77 2.21 -6.71
CA ALA A 72 -22.82 2.70 -5.83
C ALA A 72 -24.19 2.72 -6.55
N PRO A 73 -25.29 2.34 -5.85
CA PRO A 73 -26.63 2.20 -6.42
C PRO A 73 -27.27 3.51 -6.87
#